data_AF-A0A7X5D4A4-F1
#
_entry.id   AF-A0A7X5D4A4-F1
#
_cell.length_a   1.000
_cell.length_b   1.000
_cell.length_c   1.000
_cell.angle_alpha   90.00
_cell.angle_beta   90.00
_cell.angle_gamma   90.00
#
_symmetry.space_group_name_H-M   'P 1'
#
loop_
_entity.id
_entity.type
_entity.pdbx_description
1 polymer ?
#
loop_
_entity_poly.entity_id
_entity_poly.type
_entity_poly.pdbx_seq_one_letter_code
_entity_poly.pdbx_strand_id
1 'polypeptide(L)'
;MKDVVTAQRIREIRSKYGLSQKAFAQVLGIGTATMARYEAGDPPTKAMANLIRAAENPQFMRDCLERDGSELPPRQKEKSEQLVYALCTITKEEDEMSLDINQIYEITLRQEILNEKAAEIMADLDRLIRKANDANDRTAALILDDLATQIAIFKPTIVYEENSNHHALDRIDDKLEVIRHASRALLSKAA
;
A
#
# COMPACT_ATOMS: atom_id res chain seq x y z
N MET A 1 19.28 7.98 20.31
CA MET A 1 20.68 8.07 19.84
C MET A 1 20.72 9.18 18.80
N LYS A 2 21.50 10.26 18.98
CA LYS A 2 21.58 11.31 17.94
C LYS A 2 22.24 10.67 16.71
N ASP A 3 21.50 10.57 15.63
CA ASP A 3 21.95 9.98 14.38
C ASP A 3 22.96 10.94 13.72
N VAL A 4 24.24 10.83 14.13
CA VAL A 4 25.32 11.71 13.69
C VAL A 4 25.71 11.33 12.26
N VAL A 5 25.65 12.28 11.34
CA VAL A 5 26.18 12.10 9.98
C VAL A 5 27.69 12.00 10.08
N THR A 6 28.23 10.80 9.86
CA THR A 6 29.67 10.53 9.90
C THR A 6 30.29 10.61 8.50
N ALA A 7 31.60 10.85 8.43
CA ALA A 7 32.38 10.79 7.20
C ALA A 7 32.22 9.47 6.43
N GLN A 8 32.12 8.35 7.16
CA GLN A 8 31.91 7.03 6.58
C GLN A 8 30.51 6.93 5.96
N ARG A 9 29.48 7.40 6.66
CA ARG A 9 28.11 7.40 6.16
C ARG A 9 27.95 8.22 4.89
N ILE A 10 28.57 9.40 4.81
CA ILE A 10 28.56 10.22 3.59
C ILE A 10 29.14 9.45 2.40
N ARG A 11 30.28 8.77 2.61
CA ARG A 11 30.93 7.95 1.57
C ARG A 11 30.06 6.80 1.11
N GLU A 12 29.36 6.13 2.03
CA GLU A 12 28.42 5.07 1.71
C GLU A 12 27.28 5.58 0.85
N ILE A 13 26.64 6.69 1.24
CA ILE A 13 25.50 7.27 0.52
C ILE A 13 25.88 7.60 -0.91
N ARG A 14 26.96 8.35 -1.13
CA ARG A 14 27.34 8.73 -2.51
C ARG A 14 27.76 7.53 -3.36
N SER A 15 28.31 6.49 -2.75
CA SER A 15 28.74 5.28 -3.45
C SER A 15 27.55 4.48 -3.98
N LYS A 16 26.40 4.49 -3.28
CA LYS A 16 25.14 3.89 -3.78
C LYS A 16 24.73 4.42 -5.15
N TYR A 17 25.00 5.70 -5.39
CA TYR A 17 24.66 6.38 -6.65
C TYR A 17 25.83 6.48 -7.63
N GLY A 18 26.98 5.84 -7.33
CA GLY A 18 28.17 5.91 -8.19
C GLY A 18 28.80 7.32 -8.30
N LEU A 19 28.51 8.21 -7.35
CA LEU A 19 28.96 9.60 -7.38
C LEU A 19 30.33 9.76 -6.73
N SER A 20 31.18 10.56 -7.39
CA SER A 20 32.41 11.05 -6.77
C SER A 20 32.07 12.08 -5.69
N GLN A 21 33.00 12.37 -4.78
CA GLN A 21 32.78 13.39 -3.74
C GLN A 21 32.40 14.75 -4.35
N LYS A 22 33.08 15.16 -5.43
CA LYS A 22 32.77 16.39 -6.17
C LYS A 22 31.37 16.37 -6.78
N ALA A 23 31.02 15.28 -7.46
CA ALA A 23 29.71 15.14 -8.11
C ALA A 23 28.58 15.14 -7.07
N PHE A 24 28.77 14.44 -5.95
CA PHE A 24 27.79 14.41 -4.86
C PHE A 24 27.58 15.78 -4.21
N ALA A 25 28.67 16.53 -3.99
CA ALA A 25 28.59 17.90 -3.49
C ALA A 25 27.78 18.80 -4.45
N GLN A 26 28.07 18.71 -5.75
CA GLN A 26 27.42 19.49 -6.79
C GLN A 26 25.90 19.21 -6.88
N VAL A 27 25.52 17.93 -6.92
CA VAL A 27 24.12 17.49 -6.99
C VAL A 27 23.31 17.87 -5.75
N LEU A 28 23.96 17.99 -4.59
CA LEU A 28 23.35 18.48 -3.35
C LEU A 28 23.41 20.01 -3.20
N GLY A 29 24.06 20.75 -4.10
CA GLY A 29 24.28 22.18 -3.95
C GLY A 29 25.20 22.54 -2.77
N ILE A 30 26.07 21.61 -2.35
CA ILE A 30 27.06 21.81 -1.30
C ILE A 30 28.41 22.17 -1.93
N GLY A 31 29.10 23.17 -1.37
CA GLY A 31 30.45 23.50 -1.81
C GLY A 31 31.39 22.30 -1.71
N THR A 32 32.20 22.06 -2.74
CA THR A 32 33.11 20.89 -2.82
C THR A 32 34.08 20.82 -1.64
N ALA A 33 34.66 21.94 -1.24
CA ALA A 33 35.54 22.04 -0.08
C ALA A 33 34.80 21.71 1.24
N THR A 34 33.54 22.11 1.34
CA THR A 34 32.68 21.82 2.50
C THR A 34 32.40 20.33 2.60
N MET A 35 32.05 19.67 1.49
CA MET A 35 31.85 18.22 1.45
C MET A 35 33.15 17.45 1.80
N ALA A 36 34.30 17.91 1.31
CA ALA A 36 35.59 17.31 1.63
C ALA A 36 35.91 17.36 3.13
N ARG A 37 35.59 18.47 3.81
CA ARG A 37 35.72 18.60 5.26
C ARG A 37 34.82 17.60 6.01
N TYR A 38 33.58 17.44 5.57
CA TYR A 38 32.66 16.48 6.21
C TYR A 38 33.14 15.04 6.04
N GLU A 39 33.65 14.65 4.87
CA GLU A 39 34.25 13.33 4.67
C GLU A 39 35.62 13.16 5.38
N ALA A 40 36.26 14.25 5.82
CA ALA A 40 37.46 14.22 6.66
C ALA A 40 37.15 14.13 8.16
N GLY A 41 35.88 14.30 8.56
CA GLY A 41 35.42 14.14 9.95
C GLY A 41 34.86 15.40 10.60
N ASP A 42 34.86 16.56 9.90
CA ASP A 42 34.23 17.77 10.44
C ASP A 42 32.70 17.58 10.54
N PRO A 43 32.08 17.95 11.67
CA PRO A 43 30.65 17.78 11.83
C PRO A 43 29.87 18.78 10.97
N PRO A 44 28.89 18.33 10.16
CA PRO A 44 28.02 19.22 9.42
C PRO A 44 27.07 19.99 10.35
N THR A 45 26.64 21.17 9.92
CA THR A 45 25.53 21.87 10.60
C THR A 45 24.24 21.05 10.53
N LYS A 46 23.26 21.33 11.40
CA LYS A 46 21.99 20.59 11.42
C LYS A 46 21.29 20.59 10.04
N ALA A 47 21.28 21.73 9.34
CA ALA A 47 20.69 21.84 8.02
C ALA A 47 21.43 20.96 6.98
N MET A 48 22.77 21.01 6.97
CA MET A 48 23.59 20.21 6.06
C MET A 48 23.50 18.72 6.37
N ALA A 49 23.44 18.35 7.64
CA ALA A 49 23.23 16.98 8.08
C ALA A 49 21.87 16.45 7.58
N ASN A 50 20.80 17.24 7.68
CA ASN A 50 19.48 16.87 7.18
C ASN A 50 19.48 16.69 5.66
N LEU A 51 20.16 17.56 4.92
CA LEU A 51 20.30 17.45 3.48
C LEU A 51 21.04 16.18 3.05
N ILE A 52 22.14 15.85 3.74
CA ILE A 52 22.88 14.60 3.51
C ILE A 52 22.01 13.39 3.85
N ARG A 53 21.20 13.43 4.92
CA ARG A 53 20.25 12.34 5.23
C ARG A 53 19.15 12.22 4.18
N ALA A 54 18.64 13.33 3.65
CA ALA A 54 17.65 13.29 2.57
C ALA A 54 18.20 12.56 1.33
N ALA A 55 19.50 12.68 1.07
CA ALA A 55 20.17 11.93 0.00
C ALA A 55 20.15 10.40 0.18
N GLU A 56 19.80 9.88 1.35
CA GLU A 56 19.57 8.45 1.53
C GLU A 56 18.32 7.95 0.80
N ASN A 57 17.36 8.83 0.55
CA ASN A 57 16.16 8.53 -0.21
C ASN A 57 16.47 8.62 -1.72
N PRO A 58 16.31 7.53 -2.49
CA PRO A 58 16.54 7.53 -3.93
C PRO A 58 15.66 8.53 -4.70
N GLN A 59 14.42 8.77 -4.28
CA GLN A 59 13.52 9.74 -4.91
C GLN A 59 14.07 11.16 -4.80
N PHE A 60 14.52 11.53 -3.60
CA PHE A 60 15.17 12.83 -3.38
C PHE A 60 16.42 12.99 -4.27
N MET A 61 17.18 11.91 -4.44
CA MET A 61 18.37 11.93 -5.29
C MET A 61 18.07 12.01 -6.78
N ARG A 62 16.95 11.42 -7.23
CA ARG A 62 16.45 11.62 -8.59
C ARG A 62 16.17 13.09 -8.85
N ASP A 63 15.42 13.73 -7.95
CA ASP A 63 15.03 15.14 -8.10
C ASP A 63 16.25 16.08 -8.11
N CYS A 64 17.27 15.77 -7.29
CA CYS A 64 18.54 16.48 -7.31
C CYS A 64 19.31 16.30 -8.63
N LEU A 65 19.36 15.09 -9.18
CA LEU A 65 20.02 14.81 -10.47
C LEU A 65 19.31 15.49 -11.65
N GLU A 66 17.98 15.55 -11.62
CA GLU A 66 17.20 16.23 -12.65
C GLU A 66 17.48 17.74 -12.65
N ARG A 67 17.57 18.35 -11.46
CA ARG A 67 17.82 19.79 -11.31
C ARG A 67 19.27 20.18 -11.62
N ASP A 68 20.24 19.50 -11.00
CA ASP A 68 21.64 19.95 -10.94
C ASP A 68 22.62 19.00 -11.64
N GLY A 69 22.14 17.85 -12.15
CA GLY A 69 22.99 16.83 -12.78
C GLY A 69 23.44 17.15 -14.20
N SER A 70 22.95 18.23 -14.82
CA SER A 70 23.34 18.67 -16.17
C SER A 70 24.82 19.02 -16.30
N GLU A 71 25.46 19.42 -15.20
CA GLU A 71 26.87 19.79 -15.14
C GLU A 71 27.80 18.59 -14.87
N LEU A 72 27.25 17.39 -14.70
CA LEU A 72 28.03 16.16 -14.53
C LEU A 72 28.54 15.63 -15.87
N PRO A 73 29.69 14.93 -15.89
CA PRO A 73 30.14 14.22 -17.09
C PRO A 73 29.07 13.24 -17.57
N PRO A 74 28.75 13.19 -18.89
CA PRO A 74 27.62 12.39 -19.40
C PRO A 74 27.63 10.93 -18.95
N ARG A 75 28.79 10.27 -18.99
CA ARG A 75 28.95 8.88 -18.53
C ARG A 75 28.68 8.68 -17.03
N GLN A 76 29.05 9.67 -16.21
CA GLN A 76 28.82 9.59 -14.77
C GLN A 76 27.35 9.85 -14.47
N LYS A 77 26.75 10.85 -15.14
CA LYS A 77 25.33 11.17 -15.05
C LYS A 77 24.46 9.95 -15.39
N GLU A 78 24.67 9.36 -16.56
CA GLU A 78 23.90 8.20 -17.04
C GLU A 78 23.97 7.03 -16.05
N LYS A 79 25.18 6.72 -15.55
CA LYS A 79 25.36 5.65 -14.55
C LYS A 79 24.61 5.96 -13.25
N SER A 80 24.68 7.20 -12.77
CA SER A 80 23.98 7.61 -11.55
C SER A 80 22.46 7.59 -11.73
N GLU A 81 21.94 8.02 -12.87
CA GLU A 81 20.52 7.96 -13.19
C GLU A 81 20.01 6.51 -13.25
N GLN A 82 20.76 5.59 -13.86
CA GLN A 82 20.43 4.16 -13.87
C GLN A 82 20.37 3.57 -12.45
N LEU A 83 21.35 3.90 -11.60
CA LEU A 83 21.39 3.44 -10.21
C LEU A 83 20.23 4.00 -9.40
N VAL A 84 19.94 5.30 -9.56
CA VAL A 84 18.80 5.95 -8.89
C VAL A 84 17.48 5.35 -9.35
N TYR A 85 17.31 5.10 -10.66
CA TYR A 85 16.13 4.46 -11.21
C TYR A 85 15.93 3.07 -10.60
N ALA A 86 16.97 2.22 -10.61
CA ALA A 86 16.90 0.88 -10.02
C ALA A 86 16.53 0.93 -8.53
N LEU A 87 17.16 1.83 -7.75
CA LEU A 87 16.84 2.01 -6.32
C LEU A 87 15.42 2.55 -6.09
N CYS A 88 14.94 3.45 -6.95
CA CYS A 88 13.56 3.95 -6.90
C CYS A 88 12.54 2.86 -7.21
N THR A 89 12.85 1.94 -8.12
CA THR A 89 11.98 0.80 -8.45
C THR A 89 11.95 -0.20 -7.31
N ILE A 90 13.11 -0.55 -6.75
CA ILE A 90 13.20 -1.46 -5.59
C ILE A 90 12.45 -0.87 -4.39
N THR A 91 12.63 0.42 -4.08
CA THR A 91 11.92 1.06 -2.96
C THR A 91 10.41 1.14 -3.18
N LYS A 92 9.97 1.37 -4.42
CA LYS A 92 8.53 1.29 -4.76
C LYS A 92 7.99 -0.13 -4.62
N GLU A 93 8.73 -1.14 -5.07
CA GLU A 93 8.35 -2.54 -4.90
C GLU A 93 8.34 -2.91 -3.41
N GLU A 94 9.30 -2.44 -2.60
CA GLU A 94 9.31 -2.62 -1.14
C GLU A 94 8.13 -1.92 -0.45
N ASP A 95 7.80 -0.69 -0.86
CA ASP A 95 6.67 0.09 -0.33
C ASP A 95 5.31 -0.50 -0.78
N GLU A 96 5.21 -1.04 -2.01
CA GLU A 96 4.03 -1.74 -2.53
C GLU A 96 3.89 -3.16 -1.94
N MET A 97 5.00 -3.82 -1.60
CA MET A 97 5.03 -5.11 -0.89
C MET A 97 4.90 -4.98 0.63
N SER A 98 5.01 -3.77 1.19
CA SER A 98 4.72 -3.50 2.60
C SER A 98 3.22 -3.23 2.81
N LEU A 99 2.39 -4.25 2.62
CA LEU A 99 1.24 -4.32 3.53
C LEU A 99 1.85 -4.48 4.93
N ASP A 100 1.75 -3.44 5.76
CA ASP A 100 2.13 -3.53 7.18
C ASP A 100 1.51 -4.81 7.76
N ILE A 101 2.24 -5.57 8.59
CA ILE A 101 1.71 -6.79 9.23
C ILE A 101 0.36 -6.51 9.89
N ASN A 102 0.17 -5.28 10.40
CA ASN A 102 -1.11 -4.81 10.92
C ASN A 102 -2.19 -4.72 9.85
N GLN A 103 -1.88 -4.22 8.65
CA GLN A 103 -2.83 -4.17 7.53
C GLN A 103 -3.19 -5.56 7.02
N ILE A 104 -2.22 -6.48 6.92
CA ILE A 104 -2.50 -7.88 6.55
C ILE A 104 -3.44 -8.52 7.59
N TYR A 105 -3.16 -8.30 8.87
CA TYR A 105 -4.00 -8.77 9.96
C TYR A 105 -5.41 -8.13 9.92
N GLU A 106 -5.52 -6.83 9.70
CA GLU A 106 -6.80 -6.13 9.59
C GLU A 106 -7.64 -6.62 8.41
N ILE A 107 -7.01 -6.81 7.24
CA ILE A 107 -7.67 -7.32 6.04
C ILE A 107 -8.17 -8.74 6.27
N THR A 108 -7.33 -9.63 6.79
CA THR A 108 -7.72 -11.03 7.07
C THR A 108 -8.79 -11.13 8.15
N LEU A 109 -8.69 -10.33 9.21
CA LEU A 109 -9.74 -10.23 10.24
C LEU A 109 -11.07 -9.77 9.63
N ARG A 110 -11.02 -8.78 8.75
CA ARG A 110 -12.22 -8.26 8.09
C ARG A 110 -12.83 -9.25 7.12
N GLN A 111 -12.02 -10.03 6.40
CA GLN A 111 -12.49 -11.16 5.58
C GLN A 111 -13.23 -12.19 6.44
N GLU A 112 -12.69 -12.53 7.61
CA GLU A 112 -13.34 -13.47 8.53
C GLU A 112 -14.69 -12.94 9.04
N ILE A 113 -14.73 -11.66 9.45
CA ILE A 113 -15.98 -11.00 9.86
C ILE A 113 -17.03 -11.04 8.75
N LEU A 114 -16.64 -10.74 7.51
CA LEU A 114 -17.56 -10.76 6.37
C LEU A 114 -18.01 -12.19 6.03
N ASN A 115 -17.14 -13.18 6.19
CA ASN A 115 -17.45 -14.59 5.99
C ASN A 115 -18.48 -15.10 7.01
N GLU A 116 -18.34 -14.71 8.29
CA GLU A 116 -19.33 -14.95 9.35
C GLU A 116 -20.65 -14.26 9.04
N LYS A 117 -20.62 -12.97 8.68
CA LYS A 117 -21.80 -12.18 8.31
C LYS A 117 -22.57 -12.79 7.14
N ALA A 118 -21.86 -13.28 6.13
CA ALA A 118 -22.46 -14.01 5.00
C ALA A 118 -23.09 -15.33 5.46
N ALA A 119 -22.46 -16.06 6.38
CA ALA A 119 -23.04 -17.26 6.98
C ALA A 119 -24.36 -16.98 7.70
N GLU A 120 -24.39 -15.91 8.49
CA GLU A 120 -25.56 -15.47 9.23
C GLU A 120 -26.72 -15.14 8.28
N ILE A 121 -26.45 -14.35 7.23
CA ILE A 121 -27.49 -13.97 6.26
C ILE A 121 -28.02 -15.20 5.51
N MET A 122 -27.17 -16.15 5.11
CA MET A 122 -27.64 -17.40 4.49
C MET A 122 -28.54 -18.19 5.44
N ALA A 123 -28.17 -18.32 6.72
CA ALA A 123 -29.00 -19.02 7.70
C ALA A 123 -30.37 -18.36 7.88
N ASP A 124 -30.42 -17.02 7.84
CA ASP A 124 -31.69 -16.27 7.87
C ASP A 124 -32.50 -16.48 6.59
N LEU A 125 -31.88 -16.41 5.41
CA LEU A 125 -32.55 -16.69 4.13
C LEU A 125 -33.16 -18.11 4.12
N ASP A 126 -32.43 -19.13 4.58
CA ASP A 126 -32.96 -20.50 4.68
C ASP A 126 -34.21 -20.59 5.56
N ARG A 127 -34.24 -19.85 6.67
CA ARG A 127 -35.44 -19.77 7.54
C ARG A 127 -36.58 -19.09 6.80
N LEU A 128 -36.31 -18.02 6.07
CA LEU A 128 -37.33 -17.28 5.32
C LEU A 128 -37.89 -18.09 4.15
N ILE A 129 -37.05 -18.81 3.42
CA ILE A 129 -37.46 -19.71 2.34
C ILE A 129 -38.42 -20.77 2.88
N ARG A 130 -38.09 -21.41 4.01
CA ARG A 130 -39.00 -22.36 4.68
C ARG A 130 -40.34 -21.73 5.04
N LYS A 131 -40.33 -20.55 5.67
CA LYS A 131 -41.56 -19.84 6.04
C LYS A 131 -42.42 -19.47 4.83
N ALA A 132 -41.81 -19.01 3.74
CA ALA A 132 -42.51 -18.69 2.50
C ALA A 132 -43.15 -19.94 1.87
N ASN A 133 -42.42 -21.06 1.86
CA ASN A 133 -42.94 -22.34 1.40
C ASN A 133 -44.12 -22.84 2.25
N ASP A 134 -44.02 -22.76 3.58
CA ASP A 134 -45.11 -23.13 4.50
C ASP A 134 -46.37 -22.27 4.29
N ALA A 135 -46.18 -21.00 3.91
CA ALA A 135 -47.26 -20.08 3.56
C ALA A 135 -47.77 -20.21 2.11
N ASN A 136 -47.21 -21.12 1.30
CA ASN A 136 -47.45 -21.25 -0.14
C ASN A 136 -47.14 -19.97 -0.97
N ASP A 137 -46.31 -19.06 -0.46
CA ASP A 137 -45.84 -17.90 -1.20
C ASP A 137 -44.63 -18.27 -2.09
N ARG A 138 -44.94 -18.85 -3.26
CA ARG A 138 -43.93 -19.25 -4.24
C ARG A 138 -43.08 -18.09 -4.76
N THR A 139 -43.65 -16.89 -4.87
CA THR A 139 -42.92 -15.74 -5.41
C THR A 139 -41.85 -15.29 -4.43
N ALA A 140 -42.19 -15.16 -3.14
CA ALA A 140 -41.20 -14.83 -2.12
C ALA A 140 -40.12 -15.92 -1.99
N ALA A 141 -40.51 -17.20 -2.02
CA ALA A 141 -39.56 -18.31 -1.93
C ALA A 141 -38.52 -18.27 -3.05
N LEU A 142 -38.93 -18.04 -4.30
CA LEU A 142 -38.01 -17.94 -5.45
C LEU A 142 -37.05 -16.74 -5.35
N ILE A 143 -37.55 -15.57 -4.90
CA ILE A 143 -36.69 -14.39 -4.73
C ILE A 143 -35.65 -14.63 -3.63
N LEU A 144 -36.06 -15.23 -2.50
CA LEU A 144 -35.16 -15.52 -1.39
C LEU A 144 -34.11 -16.59 -1.76
N ASP A 145 -34.49 -17.59 -2.54
CA ASP A 145 -33.58 -18.62 -3.06
C ASP A 145 -32.53 -18.05 -4.03
N ASP A 146 -32.93 -17.10 -4.90
CA ASP A 146 -31.98 -16.37 -5.75
C ASP A 146 -30.98 -15.56 -4.92
N LEU A 147 -31.45 -14.83 -3.90
CA LEU A 147 -30.59 -14.10 -2.98
C LEU A 147 -29.60 -15.03 -2.23
N ALA A 148 -30.06 -16.22 -1.82
CA ALA A 148 -29.22 -17.22 -1.17
C ALA A 148 -28.15 -17.75 -2.14
N THR A 149 -28.53 -18.02 -3.39
CA THR A 149 -27.63 -18.46 -4.47
C THR A 149 -26.55 -17.41 -4.74
N GLN A 150 -26.92 -16.12 -4.79
CA GLN A 150 -25.94 -15.04 -4.95
C GLN A 150 -24.90 -15.08 -3.83
N ILE A 151 -25.32 -15.21 -2.56
CA ILE A 151 -24.38 -15.33 -1.44
C ILE A 151 -23.51 -16.59 -1.54
N ALA A 152 -24.09 -17.73 -1.91
CA ALA A 152 -23.34 -18.97 -2.07
C ALA A 152 -22.22 -18.87 -3.12
N ILE A 153 -22.44 -18.11 -4.19
CA ILE A 153 -21.45 -17.89 -5.26
C ILE A 153 -20.33 -16.96 -4.79
N PHE A 154 -20.64 -15.83 -4.14
CA PHE A 154 -19.59 -14.86 -3.81
C PHE A 154 -18.89 -15.12 -2.47
N LYS A 155 -19.51 -15.83 -1.52
CA LYS A 155 -18.92 -16.08 -0.20
C LYS A 155 -17.50 -16.69 -0.26
N PRO A 156 -17.19 -17.67 -1.12
CA PRO A 156 -15.83 -18.19 -1.27
C PRO A 156 -14.81 -17.15 -1.74
N THR A 157 -15.26 -16.13 -2.48
CA THR A 157 -14.38 -15.10 -3.06
C THR A 157 -13.89 -14.09 -2.03
N ILE A 158 -14.53 -14.00 -0.86
CA ILE A 158 -14.18 -13.02 0.19
C ILE A 158 -12.70 -13.12 0.60
N VAL A 159 -12.17 -14.34 0.64
CA VAL A 159 -10.78 -14.64 1.05
C VAL A 159 -9.77 -14.63 -0.11
N TYR A 160 -10.20 -14.33 -1.33
CA TYR A 160 -9.30 -14.30 -2.49
C TYR A 160 -8.40 -13.07 -2.45
N GLU A 161 -7.18 -13.21 -2.99
CA GLU A 161 -6.17 -12.15 -3.04
C GLU A 161 -6.69 -10.87 -3.71
N GLU A 162 -7.52 -11.02 -4.74
CA GLU A 162 -8.22 -9.93 -5.45
C GLU A 162 -9.07 -9.05 -4.51
N ASN A 163 -9.55 -9.63 -3.41
CA ASN A 163 -10.38 -8.98 -2.41
C ASN A 163 -9.62 -8.66 -1.11
N SER A 164 -8.30 -8.87 -1.08
CA SER A 164 -7.43 -8.51 0.05
C SER A 164 -7.08 -7.02 0.06
N ASN A 165 -8.10 -6.16 -0.04
CA ASN A 165 -7.97 -4.71 0.08
C ASN A 165 -9.26 -4.10 0.65
N HIS A 166 -9.14 -2.98 1.38
CA HIS A 166 -10.27 -2.37 2.08
C HIS A 166 -11.45 -2.05 1.17
N HIS A 167 -11.20 -1.51 -0.02
CA HIS A 167 -12.25 -1.11 -0.96
C HIS A 167 -13.06 -2.30 -1.48
N ALA A 168 -12.41 -3.43 -1.79
CA ALA A 168 -13.11 -4.65 -2.18
C ALA A 168 -13.96 -5.21 -1.04
N LEU A 169 -13.44 -5.20 0.19
CA LEU A 169 -14.17 -5.64 1.39
C LEU A 169 -15.35 -4.73 1.72
N ASP A 170 -15.22 -3.41 1.56
CA ASP A 170 -16.34 -2.45 1.71
C ASP A 170 -17.47 -2.78 0.73
N ARG A 171 -17.13 -3.03 -0.54
CA ARG A 171 -18.12 -3.39 -1.56
C ARG A 171 -18.81 -4.72 -1.28
N ILE A 172 -18.10 -5.68 -0.68
CA ILE A 172 -18.70 -6.95 -0.25
C ILE A 172 -19.65 -6.71 0.92
N ASP A 173 -19.27 -5.88 1.88
CA ASP A 173 -20.11 -5.52 3.02
C ASP A 173 -21.42 -4.83 2.59
N ASP A 174 -21.31 -3.87 1.67
CA ASP A 174 -22.48 -3.18 1.09
C ASP A 174 -23.44 -4.17 0.40
N LYS A 175 -22.90 -5.13 -0.36
CA LYS A 175 -23.72 -6.18 -1.00
C LYS A 175 -24.45 -7.03 0.03
N LEU A 176 -23.75 -7.45 1.10
CA LEU A 176 -24.34 -8.23 2.19
C LEU A 176 -25.49 -7.45 2.87
N GLU A 177 -25.30 -6.15 3.12
CA GLU A 177 -26.34 -5.30 3.71
C GLU A 177 -27.54 -5.10 2.79
N VAL A 178 -27.33 -4.93 1.48
CA VAL A 178 -28.43 -4.83 0.50
C VAL A 178 -29.26 -6.11 0.50
N ILE A 179 -28.62 -7.29 0.49
CA ILE A 179 -29.34 -8.58 0.51
C ILE A 179 -30.11 -8.75 1.83
N ARG A 180 -29.48 -8.42 2.96
CA ARG A 180 -30.11 -8.44 4.29
C ARG A 180 -31.32 -7.51 4.37
N HIS A 181 -31.23 -6.32 3.81
CA HIS A 181 -32.34 -5.38 3.77
C HIS A 181 -33.47 -5.90 2.87
N ALA A 182 -33.15 -6.42 1.69
CA ALA A 182 -34.12 -6.97 0.75
C ALA A 182 -34.89 -8.15 1.35
N SER A 183 -34.20 -9.09 2.03
CA SER A 183 -34.83 -10.24 2.67
C SER A 183 -35.80 -9.83 3.79
N ARG A 184 -35.45 -8.80 4.58
CA ARG A 184 -36.32 -8.23 5.61
C ARG A 184 -37.52 -7.46 5.04
N ALA A 185 -37.36 -6.78 3.91
CA ALA A 185 -38.47 -6.08 3.27
C ALA A 185 -39.53 -7.04 2.69
N LEU A 186 -39.12 -8.27 2.34
CA LEU A 186 -40.05 -9.31 1.91
C LEU A 186 -40.87 -9.87 3.09
N LEU A 187 -40.30 -9.90 4.30
CA LEU A 187 -41.04 -10.25 5.52
C LEU A 187 -42.18 -9.28 5.84
N SER A 188 -41.99 -7.98 5.65
CA SER A 188 -42.99 -6.96 6.02
C SER A 188 -44.17 -6.87 5.07
N LYS A 189 -44.07 -7.45 3.86
CA LYS A 189 -45.18 -7.56 2.92
C LYS A 189 -46.04 -8.82 3.12
N ALA A 190 -45.56 -9.79 3.89
CA ALA A 190 -46.21 -11.08 4.13
C ALA A 190 -46.95 -11.16 5.50
N ALA A 191 -46.96 -10.07 6.27
CA ALA A 191 -47.68 -9.91 7.55
C ALA A 191 -48.86 -8.94 7.38
#